data_AF-A0A843BH12-F1
#
_entry.id   AF-A0A843BH12-F1
#
_cell.length_a   1.000
_cell.length_b   1.000
_cell.length_c   1.000
_cell.angle_alpha   90.00
_cell.angle_beta   90.00
_cell.angle_gamma   90.00
#
_symmetry.space_group_name_H-M   'P 1'
#
loop_
_entity.id
_entity.type
_entity.pdbx_description
1 polymer ?
#
loop_
_entity_poly.entity_id
_entity_poly.type
_entity_poly.pdbx_seq_one_letter_code
_entity_poly.pdbx_strand_id
1 'polypeptide(L)'
;MASIKEAKNQRNNIDVEGTIKDISEPRTVTTRYGESQVCDAYLEDDSGDRIKLSLWGDDIKKVKNEDKVSIKGGYTNTFRNELQLNIPKKSGELKVIG
;
A
#
# COMPACT_ATOMS: atom_id res chain seq x y z
N MET A 1 12.89 -9.00 1.29
CA MET A 1 11.58 -8.56 0.79
C MET A 1 10.82 -9.81 0.40
N ALA A 2 9.60 -9.96 0.89
CA ALA A 2 8.68 -10.99 0.44
C ALA A 2 8.18 -10.64 -0.97
N SER A 3 7.79 -11.66 -1.74
CA SER A 3 7.03 -11.46 -2.97
C SER A 3 5.60 -11.00 -2.65
N ILE A 4 4.93 -10.39 -3.62
CA ILE A 4 3.53 -9.97 -3.46
C ILE A 4 2.62 -11.20 -3.28
N LYS A 5 2.97 -12.33 -3.88
CA LYS A 5 2.30 -13.61 -3.67
C LYS A 5 2.40 -14.10 -2.22
N GLU A 6 3.56 -13.95 -1.58
CA GLU A 6 3.73 -14.27 -0.16
C GLU A 6 3.00 -13.26 0.73
N ALA A 7 3.08 -11.98 0.41
CA ALA A 7 2.38 -10.91 1.12
C ALA A 7 0.86 -11.16 1.18
N LYS A 8 0.26 -11.67 0.09
CA LYS A 8 -1.16 -12.05 0.05
C LYS A 8 -1.55 -13.10 1.10
N ASN A 9 -0.61 -13.93 1.55
CA ASN A 9 -0.81 -14.98 2.55
C ASN A 9 -0.34 -14.57 3.95
N GLN A 10 0.30 -13.41 4.11
CA GLN A 10 0.78 -12.88 5.38
C GLN A 10 -0.17 -11.82 5.91
N ARG A 11 -0.31 -11.72 7.24
CA ARG A 11 -1.21 -10.75 7.89
C ARG A 11 -0.51 -9.50 8.40
N ASN A 12 0.77 -9.58 8.76
CA ASN A 12 1.51 -8.49 9.41
C ASN A 12 3.02 -8.63 9.16
N ASN A 13 3.77 -7.57 9.44
CA ASN A 13 5.23 -7.50 9.26
C ASN A 13 5.68 -7.85 7.83
N ILE A 14 4.96 -7.29 6.86
CA ILE A 14 5.15 -7.55 5.44
C ILE A 14 6.10 -6.50 4.89
N ASP A 15 7.27 -6.96 4.46
CA ASP A 15 8.27 -6.12 3.80
C ASP A 15 8.28 -6.48 2.31
N VAL A 16 7.84 -5.57 1.45
CA VAL A 16 7.73 -5.78 0.00
C VAL A 16 8.30 -4.60 -0.77
N GLU A 17 8.80 -4.88 -1.96
CA GLU A 17 9.25 -3.87 -2.92
C GLU A 17 8.50 -4.07 -4.23
N GLY A 18 8.19 -2.97 -4.91
CA GLY A 18 7.47 -3.02 -6.17
C GLY A 18 7.26 -1.64 -6.77
N THR A 19 6.64 -1.63 -7.94
CA THR A 19 6.30 -0.42 -8.68
C THR A 19 4.85 -0.06 -8.40
N ILE A 20 4.59 1.22 -8.11
CA ILE A 20 3.23 1.72 -7.96
C ILE A 20 2.58 1.84 -9.34
N LYS A 21 1.39 1.25 -9.47
CA LYS A 21 0.55 1.24 -10.67
C LYS A 21 -0.86 1.68 -10.31
N ASP A 22 -1.60 2.22 -11.28
CA ASP A 22 -3.04 2.45 -11.20
C ASP A 22 -3.49 3.22 -9.93
N ILE A 23 -2.80 4.33 -9.60
CA ILE A 23 -3.20 5.23 -8.52
C ILE A 23 -4.56 5.85 -8.86
N SER A 24 -5.54 5.61 -8.00
CA SER A 24 -6.90 6.16 -8.12
C SER A 24 -6.97 7.62 -7.63
N GLU A 25 -8.11 8.27 -7.82
CA GLU A 25 -8.29 9.61 -7.25
C GLU A 25 -8.38 9.56 -5.70
N PRO A 26 -7.68 10.44 -4.98
CA PRO A 26 -7.79 10.52 -3.53
C PRO A 26 -9.22 10.87 -3.11
N ARG A 27 -9.80 10.06 -2.22
CA ARG A 27 -11.11 10.30 -1.62
C ARG A 27 -10.99 10.68 -0.16
N THR A 28 -11.81 11.63 0.27
CA THR A 28 -11.95 11.97 1.70
C THR A 28 -12.90 10.98 2.35
N VAL A 29 -12.45 10.34 3.44
CA VAL A 29 -13.22 9.42 4.26
C VAL A 29 -13.31 9.95 5.69
N THR A 30 -14.51 9.89 6.26
CA THR A 30 -14.73 10.24 7.67
C THR A 30 -14.41 9.02 8.52
N THR A 31 -13.36 9.12 9.33
CA THR A 31 -12.98 8.09 10.30
C THR A 31 -13.44 8.49 11.71
N ARG A 32 -13.40 7.57 12.67
CA ARG A 32 -13.68 7.88 14.08
C ARG A 32 -12.77 8.95 14.70
N TYR A 33 -11.66 9.26 14.04
CA TYR A 33 -10.67 10.26 14.48
C TYR A 33 -10.76 11.57 13.70
N GLY A 34 -11.74 11.70 12.79
CA GLY A 34 -11.88 12.85 11.89
C GLY A 34 -11.77 12.46 10.42
N GLU A 35 -11.79 13.48 9.56
CA GLU A 35 -11.60 13.31 8.12
C GLU A 35 -10.16 12.91 7.79
N SER A 36 -10.02 11.97 6.87
CA SER A 36 -8.73 11.52 6.35
C SER A 36 -8.84 11.30 4.85
N GLN A 37 -7.74 11.45 4.13
CA GLN A 37 -7.70 11.12 2.71
C GLN A 37 -7.14 9.72 2.52
N VAL A 38 -7.77 8.95 1.64
CA VAL A 38 -7.30 7.63 1.22
C VAL A 38 -7.30 7.54 -0.30
N CYS A 39 -6.28 6.91 -0.84
CA CYS A 39 -6.17 6.60 -2.25
C CYS A 39 -5.87 5.11 -2.41
N ASP A 40 -6.55 4.46 -3.35
CA ASP A 40 -6.24 3.07 -3.71
C ASP A 40 -5.21 3.09 -4.85
N ALA A 41 -4.19 2.25 -4.77
CA ALA A 41 -3.19 2.02 -5.80
C ALA A 41 -2.92 0.52 -5.93
N TYR A 42 -2.14 0.11 -6.92
CA TYR A 42 -1.61 -1.24 -7.03
C TYR A 42 -0.10 -1.22 -6.86
N LEU A 43 0.43 -2.19 -6.13
CA LEU A 43 1.86 -2.46 -6.04
C LEU A 43 2.14 -3.74 -6.83
N GLU A 44 2.99 -3.63 -7.84
CA GLU A 44 3.41 -4.73 -8.70
C GLU A 44 4.88 -5.08 -8.43
N ASP A 45 5.17 -6.34 -8.13
CA ASP A 45 6.56 -6.81 -7.99
C ASP A 45 7.18 -7.20 -9.34
N ASP A 46 8.48 -7.47 -9.31
CA ASP A 46 9.24 -7.91 -10.49
C ASP A 46 8.77 -9.28 -11.04
N SER A 47 7.92 -10.03 -10.31
CA SER A 47 7.33 -11.29 -10.78
C SER A 47 6.04 -11.07 -11.58
N GLY A 48 5.53 -9.84 -11.64
CA GLY A 48 4.25 -9.48 -12.26
C GLY A 48 3.04 -9.74 -11.35
N ASP A 49 3.26 -10.08 -10.08
CA ASP A 49 2.20 -10.22 -9.09
C ASP A 49 1.88 -8.83 -8.52
N ARG A 50 0.60 -8.49 -8.50
CA ARG A 50 0.11 -7.21 -7.95
C ARG A 50 -0.82 -7.38 -6.76
N ILE A 51 -0.81 -6.40 -5.87
CA ILE A 51 -1.72 -6.27 -4.72
C ILE A 51 -2.23 -4.84 -4.63
N LYS A 52 -3.46 -4.69 -4.16
CA LYS A 52 -4.02 -3.38 -3.86
C LYS A 52 -3.32 -2.78 -2.64
N LEU A 53 -2.95 -1.51 -2.72
CA LEU A 53 -2.29 -0.74 -1.68
C LEU A 53 -3.19 0.44 -1.32
N SER A 54 -3.50 0.59 -0.03
CA SER A 54 -4.22 1.76 0.48
C SER A 54 -3.22 2.80 0.99
N LEU A 55 -3.12 3.93 0.29
CA LEU A 55 -2.29 5.07 0.64
C LEU A 55 -3.10 6.08 1.45
N TRP A 56 -2.57 6.54 2.58
CA TRP A 56 -3.28 7.40 3.51
C TRP A 56 -2.59 8.75 3.67
N GLY A 57 -3.36 9.84 3.66
CA GLY A 57 -2.90 11.19 3.95
C GLY A 57 -1.65 11.59 3.16
N ASP A 58 -0.54 11.81 3.87
CA ASP A 58 0.72 12.25 3.27
C ASP A 58 1.36 11.22 2.36
N ASP A 59 1.10 9.92 2.55
CA ASP A 59 1.68 8.86 1.70
C ASP A 59 1.17 8.97 0.25
N ILE A 60 -0.04 9.48 0.06
CA ILE A 60 -0.63 9.75 -1.26
C ILE A 60 0.24 10.74 -2.05
N LYS A 61 0.87 11.70 -1.37
CA LYS A 61 1.70 12.73 -1.99
C LYS A 61 3.15 12.29 -2.18
N LYS A 62 3.58 11.22 -1.51
CA LYS A 62 4.95 10.70 -1.56
C LYS A 62 5.22 9.85 -2.79
N VAL A 63 4.19 9.23 -3.36
CA VAL A 63 4.31 8.29 -4.48
C VAL A 63 3.56 8.77 -5.70
N LYS A 64 4.04 8.37 -6.87
CA LYS A 64 3.42 8.57 -8.17
C LYS A 64 3.32 7.25 -8.93
N ASN A 65 2.51 7.26 -9.98
CA ASN A 65 2.44 6.13 -10.88
C ASN A 65 3.82 5.90 -11.51
N GLU A 66 4.23 4.64 -11.63
CA GLU A 66 5.57 4.20 -12.05
C GLU A 66 6.71 4.36 -11.01
N ASP A 67 6.46 4.93 -9.83
CA ASP A 67 7.50 5.01 -8.79
C ASP A 67 7.82 3.62 -8.23
N LYS A 68 9.11 3.32 -8.05
CA LYS A 68 9.53 2.12 -7.34
C LYS A 68 9.59 2.41 -5.85
N VAL A 69 8.88 1.63 -5.05
CA VAL A 69 8.76 1.84 -3.60
C VAL A 69 9.16 0.60 -2.80
N SER A 70 9.66 0.85 -1.60
CA SER A 70 9.92 -0.14 -0.55
C SER A 70 8.94 0.11 0.59
N ILE A 71 8.15 -0.91 0.92
CA ILE A 71 7.21 -0.89 2.03
C ILE A 71 7.74 -1.85 3.09
N LYS A 72 7.83 -1.37 4.33
CA LYS A 72 8.22 -2.18 5.48
C LYS A 72 7.15 -2.17 6.57
N GLY A 73 7.02 -3.27 7.28
CA GLY A 73 6.07 -3.42 8.38
C GLY A 73 4.60 -3.35 7.93
N GLY A 74 4.32 -3.64 6.66
CA GLY A 74 2.97 -3.64 6.12
C GLY A 74 2.09 -4.74 6.72
N TYR A 75 0.79 -4.63 6.52
CA TYR A 75 -0.19 -5.65 6.90
C TYR A 75 -1.25 -5.78 5.82
N THR A 76 -1.72 -7.00 5.55
CA THR A 76 -2.88 -7.18 4.68
C THR A 76 -4.16 -7.15 5.50
N ASN A 77 -5.21 -6.62 4.88
CA ASN A 77 -6.56 -6.71 5.39
C ASN A 77 -7.52 -6.97 4.23
N THR A 78 -8.63 -7.64 4.52
CA THR A 78 -9.70 -7.83 3.53
C THR A 78 -10.74 -6.75 3.74
N PHE A 79 -10.89 -5.85 2.77
CA PHE A 79 -11.92 -4.83 2.78
C PHE A 79 -12.86 -5.06 1.59
N ARG A 80 -14.17 -5.17 1.86
CA ARG A 80 -15.19 -5.47 0.82
C ARG A 80 -14.84 -6.69 -0.05
N ASN A 81 -14.38 -7.78 0.58
CA ASN A 81 -13.93 -9.03 -0.07
C ASN A 81 -12.67 -8.89 -0.95
N GLU A 82 -11.96 -7.77 -0.87
CA GLU A 82 -10.73 -7.53 -1.61
C GLU A 82 -9.54 -7.42 -0.65
N LEU A 83 -8.48 -8.16 -0.93
CA LEU A 83 -7.27 -8.13 -0.13
C LEU A 83 -6.44 -6.89 -0.48
N GLN A 84 -6.11 -6.11 0.53
CA GLN A 84 -5.35 -4.87 0.39
C GLN A 84 -4.21 -4.80 1.41
N LEU A 85 -3.04 -4.40 0.93
CA LEU A 85 -1.88 -4.04 1.72
C LEU A 85 -2.08 -2.63 2.29
N ASN A 86 -1.80 -2.49 3.58
CA ASN A 86 -1.88 -1.24 4.32
C ASN A 86 -0.58 -1.02 5.08
N ILE A 87 -0.23 0.25 5.30
CA ILE A 87 1.01 0.65 5.97
C ILE A 87 0.63 1.24 7.33
N PRO A 88 1.08 0.65 8.45
CA PRO A 88 0.73 1.15 9.77
C PRO A 88 1.47 2.46 10.05
N LYS A 89 0.74 3.51 10.42
CA LYS A 89 1.29 4.86 10.66
C LYS A 89 2.47 4.93 11.64
N LYS A 90 2.55 4.02 12.62
CA LYS A 90 3.56 4.06 13.70
C LYS A 90 4.77 3.15 13.47
N SER A 91 4.57 2.02 12.79
CA SER A 91 5.57 0.94 12.69
C SER A 91 5.89 0.56 11.24
N GLY A 92 5.17 1.15 10.29
CA GLY A 92 5.35 0.94 8.87
C GLY A 92 6.12 2.08 8.24
N GLU A 93 6.80 1.77 7.16
CA GLU A 93 7.58 2.74 6.40
C GLU A 93 7.26 2.58 4.91
N LEU A 94 7.01 3.69 4.24
CA LEU A 94 6.92 3.78 2.78
C LEU A 94 8.05 4.68 2.29
N LYS A 95 8.87 4.16 1.38
CA LYS A 95 10.00 4.88 0.81
C LYS A 95 10.04 4.71 -0.70
N VAL A 96 10.13 5.82 -1.43
CA VAL A 96 10.44 5.82 -2.86
C VAL A 96 11.93 5.53 -3.04
N ILE A 97 12.26 4.54 -3.85
CA ILE A 97 13.62 4.06 -4.12
C ILE A 97 14.02 4.14 -5.60
N GLY A 98 13.11 4.57 -6.48
CA GLY A 98 13.35 4.76 -7.91
C GLY A 98 12.28 5.59 -8.56
#